data_AF-A4BBF9-F1
#
_entry.id   AF-A4BBF9-F1
#
_cell.length_a   1.000
_cell.length_b   1.000
_cell.length_c   1.000
_cell.angle_alpha   90.00
_cell.angle_beta   90.00
_cell.angle_gamma   90.00
#
_symmetry.space_group_name_H-M   'P 1'
#
loop_
_entity.id
_entity.type
_entity.pdbx_description
1 polymer ?
#
loop_
_entity_poly.entity_id
_entity_poly.type
_entity_poly.pdbx_seq_one_letter_code
_entity_poly.pdbx_strand_id
1 'polypeptide(L)'
;MSDLTAERWATETLAKLHAMEAKCSDSDLFCVGYLIPQVELVEVEFGQEPATVEQWQARYHDYVERCLQTDQMGEDDVSRIREIVREL
;
A
#
# COMPACT_ATOMS: atom_id res chain seq x y z
N MET A 1 -4.52 -0.74 -27.07
CA MET A 1 -4.94 -0.71 -25.65
C MET A 1 -3.68 -0.38 -24.89
N SER A 2 -3.62 0.80 -24.28
CA SER A 2 -2.39 1.33 -23.70
C SER A 2 -2.00 0.46 -22.52
N ASP A 3 -0.85 -0.20 -22.59
CA ASP A 3 -0.20 -0.79 -21.41
C ASP A 3 0.04 0.35 -20.42
N LEU A 4 -0.73 0.35 -19.33
CA LEU A 4 -0.63 1.32 -18.26
C LEU A 4 0.46 0.84 -17.31
N THR A 5 1.58 1.56 -17.24
CA THR A 5 2.77 1.22 -16.47
C THR A 5 2.52 1.24 -14.96
N ALA A 6 3.32 0.48 -14.20
CA ALA A 6 3.27 0.39 -12.73
C ALA A 6 3.32 1.77 -12.03
N GLU A 7 4.07 2.72 -12.59
CA GLU A 7 4.22 4.10 -12.11
C GLU A 7 2.86 4.84 -11.99
N ARG A 8 1.90 4.54 -12.86
CA ARG A 8 0.55 5.14 -12.78
C ARG A 8 -0.25 4.58 -11.60
N TRP A 9 -0.09 3.30 -11.27
CA TRP A 9 -0.84 2.65 -10.18
C TRP A 9 -0.31 3.04 -8.81
N ALA A 10 1.01 3.11 -8.64
CA ALA A 10 1.62 3.67 -7.43
C ALA A 10 1.12 5.10 -7.15
N THR A 11 1.05 5.93 -8.19
CA THR A 11 0.52 7.31 -8.08
C THR A 11 -0.96 7.33 -7.65
N GLU A 12 -1.80 6.47 -8.24
CA GLU A 12 -3.22 6.39 -7.90
C GLU A 12 -3.45 5.87 -6.46
N THR A 13 -2.68 4.87 -6.02
CA THR A 13 -2.73 4.36 -4.65
C THR A 13 -2.26 5.39 -3.63
N LEU A 14 -1.17 6.14 -3.91
CA LEU A 14 -0.73 7.24 -3.06
C LEU A 14 -1.79 8.33 -2.93
N ALA A 15 -2.44 8.72 -4.03
CA ALA A 15 -3.51 9.71 -4.00
C ALA A 15 -4.69 9.25 -3.13
N LYS A 16 -5.06 7.97 -3.18
CA LYS A 16 -6.10 7.38 -2.35
C LYS A 16 -5.70 7.37 -0.87
N LEU A 17 -4.49 6.97 -0.55
CA LEU A 17 -3.95 6.97 0.82
C LEU A 17 -3.90 8.37 1.42
N HIS A 18 -3.43 9.38 0.70
CA HIS A 18 -3.47 10.77 1.18
C HIS A 18 -4.90 11.30 1.37
N ALA A 19 -5.84 10.89 0.52
CA ALA A 19 -7.24 11.23 0.71
C ALA A 19 -7.85 10.56 1.96
N MET A 20 -7.38 9.36 2.32
CA MET A 20 -7.74 8.68 3.57
C MET A 20 -7.09 9.36 4.77
N GLU A 21 -5.80 9.66 4.71
CA GLU A 21 -5.02 10.35 5.75
C GLU A 21 -5.67 11.68 6.14
N ALA A 22 -6.11 12.46 5.15
CA ALA A 22 -6.77 13.76 5.38
C ALA A 22 -8.15 13.67 6.06
N LYS A 23 -8.76 12.48 6.12
CA LYS A 23 -10.15 12.28 6.59
C LYS A 23 -10.27 11.29 7.75
N CYS A 24 -9.24 10.47 8.00
CA CYS A 24 -9.29 9.44 9.02
C CYS A 24 -9.22 10.05 10.42
N SER A 25 -9.65 9.28 11.42
CA SER A 25 -9.43 9.64 12.82
C SER A 25 -7.96 9.46 13.20
N ASP A 26 -7.55 10.09 14.31
CA ASP A 26 -6.22 9.94 14.89
C ASP A 26 -5.84 8.47 15.13
N SER A 27 -6.82 7.61 15.44
CA SER A 27 -6.63 6.17 15.64
C SER A 27 -6.19 5.43 14.37
N ASP A 28 -6.60 5.91 13.19
CA ASP A 28 -6.28 5.30 11.89
C ASP A 28 -5.05 5.96 11.24
N LEU A 29 -4.66 7.14 11.72
CA LEU A 29 -3.60 7.95 11.11
C LEU A 29 -2.27 7.20 11.02
N PHE A 30 -1.92 6.44 12.07
CA PHE A 30 -0.73 5.60 12.06
C PHE A 30 -0.81 4.51 10.99
N CYS A 31 -1.94 3.80 10.89
CA CYS A 31 -2.12 2.72 9.94
C CYS A 31 -2.09 3.22 8.48
N VAL A 32 -2.73 4.35 8.20
CA VAL A 32 -2.69 4.97 6.86
C VAL A 32 -1.30 5.51 6.55
N GLY A 33 -0.68 6.21 7.50
CA GLY A 33 0.67 6.75 7.37
C GLY A 33 1.73 5.68 7.17
N TYR A 34 1.55 4.49 7.76
CA TYR A 34 2.42 3.33 7.55
C TYR A 34 2.41 2.84 6.11
N LEU A 35 1.26 2.89 5.42
CA LEU A 35 1.09 2.34 4.07
C LEU A 35 1.68 3.22 2.96
N ILE A 36 1.66 4.54 3.13
CA ILE A 36 2.18 5.51 2.16
C ILE A 36 3.61 5.20 1.70
N PRO A 37 4.61 5.05 2.59
CA PRO A 37 5.98 4.74 2.17
C PRO A 37 6.11 3.35 1.52
N GLN A 38 5.22 2.40 1.83
CA GLN A 38 5.31 1.05 1.27
C GLN A 38 4.99 1.03 -0.23
N VAL A 39 4.19 2.00 -0.70
CA VAL A 39 3.90 2.17 -2.13
C VAL A 39 5.16 2.55 -2.91
N GLU A 40 6.04 3.38 -2.33
CA GLU A 40 7.31 3.70 -2.97
C GLU A 40 8.28 2.51 -2.92
N LEU A 41 8.30 1.78 -1.81
CA LEU A 41 9.20 0.64 -1.63
C LEU A 41 8.83 -0.55 -2.53
N VAL A 42 7.56 -0.78 -2.84
CA VAL A 42 7.15 -1.83 -3.78
C VAL A 42 7.69 -1.55 -5.19
N GLU A 43 7.73 -0.28 -5.61
CA GLU A 43 8.31 0.12 -6.89
C GLU A 43 9.83 -0.04 -6.89
N VAL A 44 10.49 0.16 -5.75
CA VAL A 44 11.93 -0.11 -5.63
C VAL A 44 12.23 -1.61 -5.77
N GLU A 45 11.39 -2.48 -5.19
CA GLU A 45 11.59 -3.93 -5.26
C GLU A 45 11.18 -4.54 -6.61
N PHE A 46 10.11 -4.05 -7.24
CA PHE A 46 9.49 -4.68 -8.42
C PHE A 46 9.36 -3.79 -9.67
N GLY A 47 9.74 -2.50 -9.62
CA GLY A 47 9.44 -1.51 -10.67
C GLY A 47 10.15 -1.72 -12.01
N GLN A 48 11.08 -2.67 -12.11
CA GLN A 48 11.69 -3.05 -13.39
C GLN A 48 10.84 -4.04 -14.19
N GLU A 49 9.81 -4.63 -13.57
CA GLU A 49 8.95 -5.62 -14.20
C GLU A 49 7.59 -5.01 -14.58
N PRO A 50 7.20 -5.03 -15.87
CA PRO A 50 5.86 -4.60 -16.26
C PRO A 50 4.81 -5.47 -15.54
N ALA A 51 3.80 -4.82 -14.98
CA ALA A 51 2.73 -5.46 -14.23
C ALA A 51 1.37 -4.90 -14.67
N THR A 52 0.35 -5.75 -14.71
CA THR A 52 -1.05 -5.31 -14.72
C THR A 52 -1.41 -4.70 -13.37
N VAL A 53 -2.58 -4.06 -13.30
CA VAL A 53 -3.11 -3.49 -12.06
C VAL A 53 -3.20 -4.53 -10.96
N GLU A 54 -3.75 -5.70 -11.29
CA GLU A 54 -3.98 -6.80 -10.36
C GLU A 54 -2.65 -7.39 -9.86
N GLN A 55 -1.65 -7.46 -10.76
CA GLN A 55 -0.30 -7.91 -10.39
C GLN A 55 0.38 -6.90 -9.47
N TRP A 56 0.24 -5.61 -9.74
CA TRP A 56 0.77 -4.56 -8.89
C TRP A 56 0.12 -4.57 -7.50
N GLN A 57 -1.22 -4.66 -7.44
CA GLN A 57 -1.96 -4.74 -6.19
C GLN A 57 -1.58 -5.99 -5.37
N ALA A 58 -1.41 -7.14 -6.04
CA ALA A 58 -0.94 -8.36 -5.38
C ALA A 58 0.48 -8.18 -4.80
N ARG A 59 1.41 -7.61 -5.57
CA ARG A 59 2.77 -7.30 -5.10
C ARG A 59 2.76 -6.37 -3.90
N TYR A 60 1.92 -5.34 -3.94
CA TYR A 60 1.79 -4.39 -2.84
C TYR A 60 1.22 -5.04 -1.58
N HIS A 61 0.15 -5.84 -1.70
CA HIS A 61 -0.42 -6.57 -0.57
C HIS A 61 0.60 -7.56 0.05
N ASP A 62 1.30 -8.32 -0.80
CA ASP A 62 2.31 -9.28 -0.34
C ASP A 62 3.52 -8.58 0.29
N TYR A 63 3.92 -7.42 -0.25
CA TYR A 63 4.97 -6.59 0.34
C TYR A 63 4.58 -6.13 1.75
N VAL A 64 3.40 -5.53 1.91
CA VAL A 64 2.92 -5.06 3.21
C VAL A 64 2.82 -6.21 4.21
N GLU A 65 2.29 -7.36 3.81
CA GLU A 65 2.18 -8.53 4.69
C GLU A 65 3.55 -9.01 5.19
N ARG A 66 4.60 -8.98 4.34
CA ARG A 66 5.97 -9.29 4.79
C ARG A 66 6.47 -8.28 5.82
N CYS A 67 6.24 -6.99 5.62
CA CYS A 67 6.65 -5.95 6.58
C CYS A 67 5.92 -6.11 7.92
N LEU A 68 4.62 -6.38 7.91
CA LEU A 68 3.84 -6.60 9.14
C LEU A 68 4.36 -7.80 9.95
N GLN A 69 4.90 -8.82 9.29
CA GLN A 69 5.50 -9.97 9.97
C GLN A 69 6.86 -9.64 10.62
N THR A 70 7.55 -8.60 10.15
CA THR A 70 8.87 -8.20 10.66
C THR A 70 8.83 -7.05 11.67
N ASP A 71 7.88 -6.12 11.52
CA ASP A 71 7.93 -4.80 12.18
C ASP A 71 7.47 -4.81 13.65
N GLN A 72 7.21 -6.00 14.22
CA GLN A 72 6.80 -6.20 15.63
C GLN A 72 5.67 -5.25 16.08
N MET A 73 4.69 -5.07 15.20
CA MET A 73 3.54 -4.19 15.43
C MET A 73 2.50 -4.83 16.35
N GLY A 74 1.67 -4.00 17.00
CA GLY A 74 0.54 -4.47 17.78
C GLY A 74 -0.51 -5.17 16.92
N GLU A 75 -1.20 -6.18 17.47
CA GLU A 75 -2.18 -6.97 16.72
C GLU A 75 -3.35 -6.12 16.18
N ASP A 76 -3.75 -5.09 16.91
CA ASP A 76 -4.81 -4.16 16.50
C ASP A 76 -4.38 -3.34 15.26
N ASP A 77 -3.16 -2.80 15.27
CA ASP A 77 -2.61 -2.04 14.13
C ASP A 77 -2.43 -2.95 12.91
N VAL A 78 -1.89 -4.16 13.10
CA VAL A 78 -1.73 -5.15 12.02
C VAL A 78 -3.09 -5.49 11.39
N SER A 79 -4.11 -5.72 12.22
CA SER A 79 -5.45 -6.02 11.74
C SER A 79 -6.04 -4.85 10.96
N ARG A 80 -5.87 -3.63 11.48
CA ARG A 80 -6.37 -2.42 10.83
C ARG A 80 -5.68 -2.11 9.50
N ILE A 81 -4.36 -2.28 9.44
CA ILE A 81 -3.59 -2.11 8.19
C ILE A 81 -4.06 -3.11 7.13
N ARG A 82 -4.28 -4.38 7.50
CA ARG A 82 -4.80 -5.39 6.57
C ARG A 82 -6.18 -5.05 6.03
N GLU A 83 -7.05 -4.47 6.85
CA GLU A 83 -8.37 -3.98 6.39
C GLU A 83 -8.20 -2.84 5.38
N ILE A 84 -7.40 -1.83 5.72
CA ILE A 84 -7.17 -0.67 4.85
C ILE A 84 -6.60 -1.11 3.49
N VAL A 85 -5.59 -1.98 3.47
CA VAL A 85 -4.97 -2.44 2.22
C VAL A 85 -5.96 -3.19 1.33
N ARG A 86 -6.89 -3.96 1.89
CA ARG A 86 -7.92 -4.66 1.11
C ARG A 86 -8.94 -3.72 0.47
N GLU A 87 -9.07 -2.51 0.99
CA GLU A 87 -9.96 -1.48 0.46
C GLU A 87 -9.31 -0.62 -0.64
N LEU A 88 -7.99 -0.74 -0.85
CA LEU A 88 -7.21 0.01 -1.85
C LEU A 88 -7.41 -0.52 -3.27
#